data_AF-A0A8N1S241-F1
#
_entry.id   AF-A0A8N1S241-F1
#
_cell.length_a   1.000
_cell.length_b   1.000
_cell.length_c   1.000
_cell.angle_alpha   90.00
_cell.angle_beta   90.00
_cell.angle_gamma   90.00
#
_symmetry.space_group_name_H-M   'P 1'
#
loop_
_entity.id
_entity.type
_entity.pdbx_description
1 polymer ?
#
loop_
_entity_poly.entity_id
_entity_poly.type
_entity_poly.pdbx_seq_one_letter_code
_entity_poly.pdbx_strand_id
1 'polypeptide(L)' 'MMLRFRQLFPQCCSVIGMVHVGALPGTPRYGGCTKKIIENAVKEALIYANCCVIEG' A
#
# COMPACT_ATOMS: atom_id res chain seq x y z
N MET A 1 6.94 11.74 -25.45
CA MET A 1 6.38 12.32 -24.22
C MET A 1 5.71 11.20 -23.41
N MET A 2 6.44 10.61 -22.44
CA MET A 2 5.99 9.78 -21.31
C MET A 2 7.28 9.23 -20.65
N LEU A 3 7.98 10.06 -19.87
CA LEU A 3 9.29 9.68 -19.27
C LEU A 3 9.23 9.47 -17.74
N ARG A 4 8.29 10.10 -17.01
CA ARG A 4 8.29 10.08 -15.54
C ARG A 4 7.95 8.71 -14.94
N PHE A 5 7.01 7.98 -15.54
CA PHE A 5 6.65 6.65 -15.05
C PHE A 5 7.84 5.67 -15.19
N ARG A 6 8.49 5.66 -16.36
CA ARG A 6 9.69 4.85 -16.59
C ARG A 6 10.91 5.25 -15.74
N GLN A 7 10.98 6.51 -15.32
CA GLN A 7 12.01 6.98 -14.38
C GLN A 7 11.79 6.44 -12.96
N LEU A 8 10.53 6.30 -12.54
CA LEU A 8 10.17 5.76 -11.23
C LEU A 8 10.10 4.22 -11.22
N PHE A 9 9.72 3.63 -12.35
CA PHE A 9 9.47 2.21 -12.54
C PHE A 9 10.29 1.73 -13.74
N PRO A 10 11.59 1.41 -13.54
CA PRO A 10 12.51 1.09 -14.63
C PRO A 10 12.26 -0.29 -15.24
N GLN A 11 11.62 -1.21 -14.50
CA GLN A 11 11.24 -2.52 -15.03
C GLN A 11 10.11 -2.37 -16.05
N CYS A 12 10.21 -3.11 -17.16
CA CYS A 12 9.18 -3.10 -18.22
C CYS A 12 7.80 -3.57 -17.71
N CYS A 13 7.77 -4.43 -16.69
CA CYS A 13 6.55 -4.98 -16.08
C CYS A 13 6.59 -4.80 -14.55
N SER A 14 6.56 -3.55 -14.07
CA SER A 14 6.54 -3.29 -12.63
C SER A 14 5.22 -3.74 -11.99
N VAL A 15 5.33 -4.52 -10.92
CA VAL A 15 4.20 -4.89 -10.06
C VAL A 15 4.01 -3.78 -9.01
N ILE A 16 2.81 -3.25 -8.88
CA ILE A 16 2.48 -2.18 -7.93
C ILE A 16 1.47 -2.73 -6.91
N GLY A 17 1.94 -2.95 -5.68
CA GLY A 17 1.09 -3.30 -4.54
C GLY A 17 0.53 -2.05 -3.85
N MET A 18 -0.72 -2.12 -3.39
CA MET A 18 -1.36 -1.04 -2.62
C MET A 18 -1.96 -1.61 -1.34
N VAL A 19 -1.54 -1.06 -0.19
CA VAL A 19 -2.11 -1.40 1.12
C VAL A 19 -3.37 -0.56 1.34
N HIS A 20 -4.49 -1.22 1.63
CA HIS A 20 -5.76 -0.54 1.82
C HIS A 20 -5.98 -0.29 3.31
N VAL A 21 -6.12 0.98 3.68
CA VAL A 21 -6.51 1.36 5.04
C VAL A 21 -8.02 1.50 5.14
N GLY A 22 -8.58 1.06 6.28
CA GLY A 22 -9.99 1.30 6.60
C GLY A 22 -10.31 2.79 6.75
N ALA A 23 -11.60 3.09 6.97
CA ALA A 23 -12.07 4.46 7.20
C ALA A 23 -11.22 5.15 8.28
N LEU A 24 -10.68 6.33 7.96
CA LEU A 24 -9.78 7.09 8.82
C LEU A 24 -10.53 8.02 9.78
N PRO A 25 -9.91 8.51 10.86
CA PRO A 25 -10.51 9.53 11.71
C PRO A 25 -11.02 10.72 10.89
N GLY A 26 -12.27 11.12 11.13
CA GLY A 26 -12.91 12.22 10.40
C GLY A 26 -13.62 11.81 9.09
N THR A 27 -13.54 10.54 8.68
CA THR A 27 -14.32 10.03 7.54
C THR A 27 -15.64 9.39 7.99
N PRO A 28 -16.71 9.45 7.16
CA PRO A 28 -17.92 8.68 7.40
C PRO A 28 -17.58 7.20 7.59
N ARG A 29 -18.18 6.55 8.60
CA ARG A 29 -17.94 5.14 9.00
C ARG A 29 -16.63 4.86 9.73
N TYR A 30 -15.94 5.87 10.25
CA TYR A 30 -14.84 5.64 11.19
C TYR A 30 -15.33 4.88 12.44
N GLY A 31 -14.85 3.64 12.62
CA GLY A 31 -15.26 2.74 13.71
C GLY A 31 -14.55 2.98 15.04
N GLY A 32 -13.86 4.10 15.22
CA GLY A 32 -13.30 4.52 16.51
C GLY A 32 -11.92 3.97 16.90
N CYS A 33 -11.30 3.07 16.11
CA CYS A 33 -10.02 2.45 16.47
C CYS A 33 -8.95 2.57 15.38
N THR A 34 -8.12 3.61 15.46
CA THR A 34 -6.95 3.81 14.58
C THR A 34 -5.92 2.70 14.71
N LYS A 35 -5.72 2.18 15.92
CA LYS A 35 -4.75 1.09 16.16
C LYS A 35 -5.05 -0.13 15.30
N LYS A 36 -6.33 -0.49 15.16
CA LYS A 36 -6.78 -1.60 14.31
C LYS A 36 -6.52 -1.34 12.82
N ILE A 37 -6.66 -0.08 12.37
CA ILE A 37 -6.33 0.32 11.00
C ILE A 37 -4.85 0.11 10.72
N ILE A 38 -3.99 0.55 11.67
CA ILE A 38 -2.54 0.39 11.56
C ILE A 38 -2.16 -1.10 11.55
N GLU A 39 -2.70 -1.89 12.48
CA GLU A 39 -2.44 -3.33 12.56
C GLU A 39 -2.83 -4.07 11.27
N ASN A 40 -3.97 -3.72 10.67
CA ASN A 40 -4.40 -4.30 9.41
C ASN A 40 -3.50 -3.90 8.24
N ALA A 41 -3.15 -2.62 8.15
CA ALA A 41 -2.26 -2.12 7.10
C ALA A 41 -0.85 -2.75 7.18
N VAL A 42 -0.32 -2.90 8.39
CA VAL A 42 0.97 -3.59 8.61
C VAL A 42 0.87 -5.06 8.22
N LYS A 43 -0.22 -5.76 8.55
CA LYS A 43 -0.44 -7.14 8.10
C LYS A 43 -0.45 -7.26 6.58
N GLU A 44 -1.17 -6.37 5.88
CA GLU A 44 -1.20 -6.36 4.42
C GLU A 44 0.19 -6.08 3.82
N ALA A 45 0.90 -5.09 4.36
CA ALA A 45 2.27 -4.77 3.92
C ALA A 45 3.23 -5.96 4.11
N LEU A 46 3.13 -6.66 5.25
CA LEU A 46 3.92 -7.86 5.52
C LEU A 46 3.62 -8.99 4.54
N ILE A 47 2.37 -9.17 4.12
CA ILE A 47 2.02 -10.15 3.08
C ILE A 47 2.75 -9.82 1.78
N TYR A 48 2.71 -8.55 1.35
CA TYR A 48 3.41 -8.13 0.13
C TYR A 48 4.94 -8.27 0.24
N ALA A 49 5.52 -7.96 1.40
CA ALA A 49 6.95 -8.16 1.66
C ALA A 49 7.32 -9.65 1.57
N ASN A 50 6.53 -10.54 2.19
CA ASN A 50 6.77 -11.98 2.20
C ASN A 50 6.60 -12.63 0.82
N CYS A 51 5.73 -12.06 -0.03
CA CYS A 51 5.54 -12.51 -1.40
C CYS A 51 6.57 -11.92 -2.40
N CYS A 52 7.63 -11.25 -1.91
CA CYS A 52 8.65 -10.59 -2.73
C CYS A 52 8.10 -9.53 -3.71
N VAL A 53 6.96 -8.90 -3.38
CA VAL A 53 6.36 -7.84 -4.21
C VAL A 53 7.01 -6.48 -3.91
N ILE A 54 7.66 -6.36 -2.76
CA ILE A 54 8.40 -5.17 -2.33
C ILE A 54 9.89 -5.47 -2.54
N GLU A 55 10.41 -5.19 -3.73
CA GLU A 55 11.86 -5.10 -3.94
C GLU A 55 12.29 -3.65 -3.69
N GLY A 56 13.20 -3.47 -2.72
CA GLY A 56 13.82 -2.18 -2.38
C GLY A 56 15.12 -1.97 -3.14
#